data_AF-A0A0M8P7E4-F1
#
_entry.id   AF-A0A0M8P7E4-F1
#
_cell.length_a   1.000
_cell.length_b   1.000
_cell.length_c   1.000
_cell.angle_alpha   90.00
_cell.angle_beta   90.00
_cell.angle_gamma   90.00
#
_symmetry.space_group_name_H-M   'P 1'
#
loop_
_entity.id
_entity.type
_entity.pdbx_description
1 polymer ?
#
loop_
_entity_poly.entity_id
_entity_poly.type
_entity_poly.pdbx_seq_one_letter_code
_entity_poly.pdbx_strand_id
1 'polypeptide(L)'
;MIEPDDRFFSEGQGYFGPRENPTTQTHCNVWDWDQLRWIKVKGTAKLFPPGEDVETSLLAQFADYLSPEVRAITVNDDGLLTGVSTDPEEDDTFFIGYLPLSLCQSLMGCSTVYFSQLQELDRLGPGVNLSSYDSQRVAFKFNPLGMIRRLHMSWNEMNLLSKLPPHPNIIPFDRIVLEDVQSRVIGFTTKYIPGGTLADANPKRPFRFEWLRQLTQLVDFLNLELGIMHQDIAPRNLLVDPETDDIILFDFDRAANGKEGLMDGRDDVSGVVFTLHEIVTNDTHFTSIPHWDRNIDMVQSIEWACHRELDSDMSKFRNFLNEWVATRTDRAIERYLNAPNRITWPDLPTPPDYYVPFELGSIEGKPMWRTGGRSRRIALQKGQYCFRWERPPQSRLLKKAQNSIIPGEAFETR
;
A
#
# COMPACT_ATOMS: atom_id res chain seq x y z
N MET A 1 -4.21 3.32 -13.14
CA MET A 1 -5.04 4.35 -12.46
C MET A 1 -5.46 3.78 -11.13
N ILE A 2 -5.44 4.59 -10.07
CA ILE A 2 -5.92 4.16 -8.75
C ILE A 2 -7.42 3.87 -8.86
N GLU A 3 -7.85 2.71 -8.38
CA GLU A 3 -9.26 2.35 -8.36
C GLU A 3 -10.06 3.37 -7.52
N PRO A 4 -11.28 3.76 -7.95
CA PRO A 4 -12.06 4.79 -7.25
C PRO A 4 -12.25 4.49 -5.76
N ASP A 5 -12.46 3.22 -5.41
CA ASP A 5 -12.70 2.76 -4.04
C ASP A 5 -11.43 2.82 -3.17
N ASP A 6 -10.24 2.78 -3.78
CA ASP A 6 -8.95 2.85 -3.09
C ASP A 6 -8.39 4.28 -3.00
N ARG A 7 -8.99 5.24 -3.72
CA ARG A 7 -8.46 6.61 -3.83
C ARG A 7 -8.46 7.35 -2.50
N PHE A 8 -9.47 7.14 -1.66
CA PHE A 8 -9.65 7.93 -0.45
C PHE A 8 -9.43 7.11 0.80
N PHE A 9 -8.83 7.73 1.80
CA PHE A 9 -8.68 7.17 3.14
C PHE A 9 -9.23 8.16 4.17
N SER A 10 -10.14 7.72 5.02
CA SER A 10 -10.75 8.53 6.08
C SER A 10 -10.08 8.26 7.43
N GLU A 11 -9.82 9.31 8.23
CA GLU A 11 -9.44 9.16 9.66
C GLU A 11 -10.64 8.94 10.58
N GLY A 12 -11.86 8.90 10.04
CA GLY A 12 -13.10 8.86 10.79
C GLY A 12 -13.58 10.25 11.23
N GLN A 13 -14.79 10.29 11.80
CA GLN A 13 -15.54 11.51 12.04
C GLN A 13 -15.33 12.04 13.47
N GLY A 14 -15.07 13.35 13.58
CA GLY A 14 -15.02 14.09 14.84
C GLY A 14 -16.29 14.91 15.05
N TYR A 15 -17.03 14.63 16.14
CA TYR A 15 -18.29 15.30 16.48
C TYR A 15 -18.11 16.35 17.57
N PHE A 16 -18.63 17.55 17.35
CA PHE A 16 -18.62 18.63 18.34
C PHE A 16 -19.93 18.70 19.12
N GLY A 17 -20.24 17.63 19.84
CA GLY A 17 -21.49 17.46 20.59
C GLY A 17 -22.00 16.03 20.55
N PRO A 18 -23.22 15.76 21.03
CA PRO A 18 -23.84 14.44 20.94
C PRO A 18 -23.96 14.01 19.47
N ARG A 19 -23.35 12.88 19.11
CA ARG A 19 -23.33 12.37 17.73
C ARG A 19 -24.72 11.93 17.25
N GLU A 20 -25.64 11.67 18.17
CA GLU A 20 -27.02 11.31 17.90
C GLU A 20 -27.87 12.53 17.50
N ASN A 21 -27.40 13.75 17.78
CA ASN A 21 -28.10 14.96 17.38
C ASN A 21 -27.73 15.32 15.93
N PRO A 22 -28.69 15.31 14.98
CA PRO A 22 -28.43 15.54 13.56
C PRO A 22 -27.84 16.92 13.24
N THR A 23 -28.02 17.91 14.11
CA THR A 23 -27.47 19.27 13.92
C THR A 23 -26.06 19.45 14.47
N THR A 24 -25.51 18.43 15.15
CA THR A 24 -24.15 18.47 15.68
C THR A 24 -23.16 18.67 14.53
N GLN A 25 -22.32 19.69 14.65
CA GLN A 25 -21.24 19.91 13.69
C GLN A 25 -20.25 18.77 13.74
N THR A 26 -19.77 18.38 12.58
CA THR A 26 -18.80 17.30 12.42
C THR A 26 -17.79 17.65 11.35
N HIS A 27 -16.59 17.12 11.50
CA HIS A 27 -15.61 17.12 10.43
C HIS A 27 -14.94 15.75 10.33
N CYS A 28 -14.36 15.48 9.17
CA CYS A 28 -13.49 14.35 8.94
C CYS A 28 -12.29 14.81 8.10
N ASN A 29 -11.11 14.25 8.36
CA ASN A 29 -9.96 14.40 7.47
C ASN A 29 -9.93 13.23 6.51
N VAL A 30 -9.92 13.54 5.21
CA VAL A 30 -9.85 12.55 4.15
C VAL A 30 -8.55 12.76 3.36
N TRP A 31 -7.77 11.71 3.25
CA TRP A 31 -6.58 11.66 2.42
C TRP A 31 -6.95 11.27 1.00
N ASP A 32 -6.49 12.05 0.02
CA ASP A 32 -6.61 11.73 -1.39
C ASP A 32 -5.29 11.11 -1.89
N TRP A 33 -5.27 9.81 -2.19
CA TRP A 33 -4.10 9.11 -2.75
C TRP A 33 -3.73 9.58 -4.15
N ASP A 34 -4.69 10.16 -4.87
CA ASP A 34 -4.43 10.73 -6.18
C ASP A 34 -3.62 12.02 -6.03
N GLN A 35 -4.07 12.95 -5.18
CA GLN A 35 -3.43 14.27 -5.02
C GLN A 35 -2.38 14.35 -3.90
N LEU A 36 -2.24 13.28 -3.11
CA LEU A 36 -1.32 13.14 -1.96
C LEU A 36 -1.45 14.28 -0.93
N ARG A 37 -2.69 14.57 -0.52
CA ARG A 37 -3.00 15.61 0.46
C ARG A 37 -4.20 15.26 1.33
N TRP A 38 -4.22 15.85 2.53
CA TRP A 38 -5.40 15.88 3.38
C TRP A 38 -6.36 16.98 2.95
N ILE A 39 -7.66 16.66 2.98
CA ILE A 39 -8.76 17.61 2.82
C ILE A 39 -9.74 17.38 3.96
N LYS A 40 -10.02 18.44 4.71
CA LYS A 40 -11.00 18.43 5.79
C LYS A 40 -12.40 18.60 5.23
N VAL A 41 -13.28 17.65 5.47
CA VAL A 41 -14.68 17.69 5.06
C VAL A 41 -15.54 18.06 6.27
N LYS A 42 -16.34 19.12 6.17
CA LYS A 42 -17.18 19.62 7.27
C LYS A 42 -18.66 19.55 6.93
N GLY A 43 -19.49 19.23 7.93
CA GLY A 43 -20.95 19.34 7.84
C GLY A 43 -21.61 18.99 9.16
N THR A 44 -22.69 18.20 9.13
CA THR A 44 -23.51 17.84 10.29
C THR A 44 -23.60 16.33 10.49
N ALA A 45 -23.87 15.88 11.72
CA ALA A 45 -24.05 14.47 12.04
C ALA A 45 -25.21 13.80 11.27
N LYS A 46 -26.13 14.59 10.70
CA LYS A 46 -27.17 14.08 9.80
C LYS A 46 -26.59 13.54 8.49
N LEU A 47 -25.58 14.22 7.95
CA LEU A 47 -24.92 13.80 6.71
C LEU A 47 -23.85 12.76 6.97
N PHE A 48 -23.16 12.84 8.12
CA PHE A 48 -22.12 11.92 8.53
C PHE A 48 -22.64 11.08 9.71
N PRO A 49 -23.43 10.02 9.46
CA PRO A 49 -23.92 9.17 10.53
C PRO A 49 -22.75 8.36 11.14
N PRO A 50 -22.79 8.09 12.45
CA PRO A 50 -21.71 7.36 13.11
C PRO A 50 -21.49 5.95 12.54
N GLY A 51 -20.26 5.67 12.11
CA GLY A 51 -19.84 4.34 11.64
C GLY A 51 -20.01 4.10 10.15
N GLU A 52 -20.37 5.13 9.37
CA GLU A 52 -20.39 5.07 7.90
C GLU A 52 -19.36 6.05 7.30
N ASP A 53 -18.53 5.59 6.37
CA ASP A 53 -17.44 6.39 5.76
C ASP A 53 -17.90 7.22 4.54
N VAL A 54 -19.04 7.92 4.68
CA VAL A 54 -19.70 8.68 3.60
C VAL A 54 -18.88 9.87 3.09
N GLU A 55 -17.96 10.40 3.90
CA GLU A 55 -17.08 11.52 3.55
C GLU A 55 -16.22 11.26 2.31
N THR A 56 -15.84 10.00 2.06
CA THR A 56 -15.02 9.61 0.91
C THR A 56 -15.79 9.83 -0.39
N SER A 57 -17.04 9.37 -0.44
CA SER A 57 -17.97 9.53 -1.55
C SER A 57 -18.35 10.99 -1.77
N LEU A 58 -18.47 11.78 -0.70
CA LEU A 58 -18.73 13.22 -0.81
C LEU A 58 -17.54 13.96 -1.40
N LEU A 59 -16.32 13.71 -0.91
CA LEU A 59 -15.13 14.35 -1.44
C LEU A 59 -14.86 13.97 -2.91
N ALA A 60 -15.12 12.72 -3.29
CA ALA A 60 -14.94 12.21 -4.65
C ALA A 60 -15.62 13.08 -5.72
N GLN A 61 -16.79 13.66 -5.41
CA GLN A 61 -17.54 14.52 -6.33
C GLN A 61 -16.80 15.82 -6.70
N PHE A 62 -15.94 16.32 -5.80
CA PHE A 62 -15.33 17.64 -5.92
C PHE A 62 -13.81 17.59 -6.08
N ALA A 63 -13.15 16.51 -5.63
CA ALA A 63 -11.70 16.42 -5.43
C ALA A 63 -10.88 16.91 -6.64
N ASP A 64 -11.28 16.54 -7.86
CA ASP A 64 -10.57 16.88 -9.10
C ASP A 64 -10.73 18.33 -9.54
N TYR A 65 -11.72 19.03 -9.00
CA TYR A 65 -12.04 20.43 -9.31
C TYR A 65 -11.50 21.40 -8.28
N LEU A 66 -11.12 20.92 -7.09
CA LEU A 66 -10.57 21.76 -6.05
C LEU A 66 -9.22 22.37 -6.46
N SER A 67 -8.99 23.60 -6.03
CA SER A 67 -7.66 24.23 -6.10
C SER A 67 -6.67 23.45 -5.21
N PRO A 68 -5.38 23.35 -5.58
CA PRO A 68 -4.33 22.79 -4.71
C PRO A 68 -4.22 23.49 -3.34
N GLU A 69 -4.68 24.74 -3.23
CA GLU A 69 -4.63 25.53 -1.99
C GLU A 69 -5.76 25.22 -1.01
N VAL A 70 -6.84 24.57 -1.46
CA VAL A 70 -7.97 24.20 -0.61
C VAL A 70 -7.53 23.19 0.45
N ARG A 71 -7.86 23.49 1.70
CA ARG A 71 -7.59 22.67 2.90
C ARG A 71 -8.86 22.08 3.49
N ALA A 72 -9.98 22.78 3.36
CA ALA A 72 -11.27 22.26 3.80
C ALA A 72 -12.41 22.58 2.83
N ILE A 73 -13.43 21.73 2.86
CA ILE A 73 -14.72 21.92 2.20
C ILE A 73 -15.84 21.86 3.24
N THR A 74 -16.94 22.57 2.99
CA THR A 74 -18.16 22.50 3.78
C THR A 74 -19.31 22.04 2.91
N VAL A 75 -20.04 21.03 3.35
CA VAL A 75 -21.18 20.44 2.66
C VAL A 75 -22.44 20.58 3.51
N ASN A 76 -23.59 20.80 2.86
CA ASN A 76 -24.88 20.81 3.54
C ASN A 76 -25.46 19.39 3.66
N ASP A 77 -26.60 19.25 4.34
CA ASP A 77 -27.29 17.97 4.54
C ASP A 77 -27.72 17.26 3.23
N ASP A 78 -27.73 17.96 2.09
CA ASP A 78 -28.03 17.40 0.78
C ASP A 78 -26.75 16.92 0.04
N GLY A 79 -25.59 17.01 0.69
CA GLY A 79 -24.28 16.66 0.12
C GLY A 79 -23.72 17.70 -0.84
N LEU A 80 -24.32 18.90 -0.93
CA LEU A 80 -23.88 19.96 -1.82
C LEU A 80 -22.79 20.82 -1.17
N LEU A 81 -21.77 21.16 -1.96
CA LEU A 81 -20.70 22.06 -1.56
C LEU A 81 -21.24 23.48 -1.31
N THR A 82 -21.08 23.98 -0.09
CA THR A 82 -21.50 25.33 0.32
C THR A 82 -20.34 26.26 0.65
N GLY A 83 -19.13 25.74 0.85
CA GLY A 83 -17.95 26.53 1.13
C GLY A 83 -16.64 25.79 0.91
N VAL A 84 -15.57 26.56 0.66
CA VAL A 84 -14.19 26.09 0.61
C VAL A 84 -13.33 27.00 1.49
N SER A 85 -12.25 26.45 2.02
CA SER A 85 -11.29 27.19 2.84
C SER A 85 -9.86 26.88 2.40
N THR A 86 -9.03 27.91 2.39
CA THR A 86 -7.59 27.87 2.15
C THR A 86 -6.79 28.19 3.41
N ASP A 87 -7.45 28.20 4.58
CA ASP A 87 -6.81 28.51 5.85
C ASP A 87 -5.72 27.46 6.19
N PRO A 88 -4.44 27.86 6.33
CA PRO A 88 -3.38 26.95 6.73
C PRO A 88 -3.58 26.26 8.08
N GLU A 89 -4.41 26.83 8.97
CA GLU A 89 -4.74 26.20 10.26
C GLU A 89 -5.62 24.94 10.10
N GLU A 90 -6.18 24.72 8.92
CA GLU A 90 -6.97 23.53 8.59
C GLU A 90 -6.16 22.43 7.90
N ASP A 91 -4.87 22.66 7.67
CA ASP A 91 -3.94 21.66 7.17
C ASP A 91 -3.48 20.72 8.28
N ASP A 92 -4.20 19.60 8.44
CA ASP A 92 -3.89 18.57 9.42
C ASP A 92 -2.79 17.59 8.95
N THR A 93 -2.09 17.90 7.86
CA THR A 93 -1.00 17.06 7.36
C THR A 93 0.09 16.86 8.42
N PHE A 94 0.40 15.61 8.72
CA PHE A 94 1.50 15.25 9.61
C PHE A 94 2.86 15.53 8.98
N PHE A 95 3.81 15.96 9.82
CA PHE A 95 5.21 16.03 9.45
C PHE A 95 5.82 14.63 9.44
N ILE A 96 6.50 14.28 8.34
CA ILE A 96 7.25 13.03 8.22
C ILE A 96 8.74 13.37 8.24
N GLY A 97 9.44 12.91 9.28
CA GLY A 97 10.89 12.99 9.34
C GLY A 97 11.53 11.90 8.48
N TYR A 98 11.57 12.06 7.15
CA TYR A 98 12.31 11.09 6.32
C TYR A 98 13.79 11.06 6.72
N LEU A 99 14.36 9.86 6.75
CA LEU A 99 15.73 9.62 7.21
C LEU A 99 16.73 9.95 6.11
N PRO A 100 17.78 10.76 6.37
CA PRO A 100 18.93 10.85 5.48
C PRO A 100 19.53 9.47 5.22
N LEU A 101 19.90 9.17 3.97
CA LEU A 101 20.50 7.86 3.62
C LEU A 101 21.71 7.52 4.50
N SER A 102 22.50 8.52 4.90
CA SER A 102 23.66 8.36 5.79
C SER A 102 23.34 7.75 7.15
N LEU A 103 22.09 7.79 7.60
CA LEU A 103 21.63 7.15 8.84
C LEU A 103 21.05 5.74 8.60
N CYS A 104 20.84 5.36 7.35
CA CYS A 104 20.26 4.08 6.95
C CYS A 104 21.38 3.09 6.57
N GLN A 105 22.20 2.67 7.55
CA GLN A 105 23.37 1.81 7.31
C GLN A 105 23.04 0.53 6.52
N SER A 106 21.87 -0.07 6.77
CA SER A 106 21.40 -1.28 6.08
C SER A 106 21.10 -1.10 4.59
N LEU A 107 21.04 0.14 4.09
CA LEU A 107 20.71 0.50 2.71
C LEU A 107 21.87 1.18 1.97
N MET A 108 23.01 1.42 2.63
CA MET A 108 24.15 2.16 2.07
C MET A 108 24.77 1.51 0.82
N GLY A 109 24.61 0.19 0.65
CA GLY A 109 25.09 -0.54 -0.53
C GLY A 109 24.09 -0.60 -1.69
N CYS A 110 22.87 -0.10 -1.50
CA CYS A 110 21.83 -0.14 -2.52
C CYS A 110 22.06 0.95 -3.57
N SER A 111 21.68 0.64 -4.81
CA SER A 111 21.59 1.66 -5.85
C SER A 111 20.54 2.71 -5.51
N THR A 112 20.80 3.96 -5.86
CA THR A 112 19.90 5.08 -5.59
C THR A 112 19.41 5.75 -6.87
N VAL A 113 18.32 6.49 -6.76
CA VAL A 113 17.80 7.41 -7.77
C VAL A 113 17.17 8.60 -7.06
N TYR A 114 17.34 9.81 -7.60
CA TYR A 114 16.68 10.98 -7.06
C TYR A 114 15.23 11.08 -7.55
N PHE A 115 14.36 11.61 -6.71
CA PHE A 115 12.94 11.76 -7.01
C PHE A 115 12.70 12.59 -8.28
N SER A 116 13.44 13.68 -8.49
CA SER A 116 13.34 14.49 -9.71
C SER A 116 13.68 13.73 -11.01
N GLN A 117 14.38 12.60 -10.93
CA GLN A 117 14.69 11.75 -12.07
C GLN A 117 13.54 10.78 -12.42
N LEU A 118 12.58 10.59 -11.51
CA LEU A 118 11.41 9.75 -11.75
C LEU A 118 10.33 10.55 -12.47
N GLN A 119 9.99 10.11 -13.68
CA GLN A 119 8.81 10.57 -14.39
C GLN A 119 7.62 9.68 -14.02
N GLU A 120 6.58 10.27 -13.42
CA GLU A 120 5.30 9.58 -13.18
C GLU A 120 4.60 9.27 -14.52
N LEU A 121 4.27 7.99 -14.74
CA LEU A 121 3.56 7.51 -15.92
C LEU A 121 2.11 7.14 -15.61
N ASP A 122 1.86 6.50 -14.47
CA ASP A 122 0.54 6.12 -13.97
C ASP A 122 0.58 6.00 -12.43
N ARG A 123 -0.60 5.92 -11.81
CA ARG A 123 -0.78 5.68 -10.39
C ARG A 123 -1.43 4.30 -10.27
N LEU A 124 -0.69 3.33 -9.73
CA LEU A 124 -1.11 1.93 -9.69
C LEU A 124 -2.00 1.64 -8.48
N GLY A 125 -1.84 2.39 -7.39
CA GLY A 125 -2.63 2.25 -6.18
C GLY A 125 -2.13 3.18 -5.07
N PRO A 126 -2.71 3.07 -3.87
CA PRO A 126 -2.29 3.81 -2.69
C PRO A 126 -0.80 3.70 -2.38
N GLY A 127 -0.04 4.78 -2.62
CA GLY A 127 1.40 4.84 -2.35
C GLY A 127 2.26 4.08 -3.37
N VAL A 128 1.71 3.76 -4.55
CA VAL A 128 2.44 3.08 -5.63
C VAL A 128 2.19 3.79 -6.96
N ASN A 129 3.26 4.33 -7.54
CA ASN A 129 3.24 4.90 -8.89
C ASN A 129 3.93 3.97 -9.88
N LEU A 130 3.44 3.95 -11.11
CA LEU A 130 4.26 3.55 -12.25
C LEU A 130 5.10 4.76 -12.65
N SER A 131 6.42 4.61 -12.60
CA SER A 131 7.36 5.65 -12.95
C SER A 131 8.34 5.16 -14.01
N SER A 132 9.08 6.08 -14.61
CA SER A 132 10.24 5.77 -15.42
C SER A 132 11.44 6.66 -15.13
N TYR A 133 12.63 6.09 -15.27
CA TYR A 133 13.91 6.81 -15.33
C TYR A 133 14.80 6.05 -16.33
N ASP A 134 15.68 6.75 -17.05
CA ASP A 134 16.57 6.14 -18.06
C ASP A 134 15.87 5.18 -19.03
N SER A 135 14.62 5.49 -19.40
CA SER A 135 13.72 4.66 -20.23
C SER A 135 13.25 3.32 -19.61
N GLN A 136 13.68 2.99 -18.39
CA GLN A 136 13.20 1.83 -17.64
C GLN A 136 11.90 2.18 -16.90
N ARG A 137 10.91 1.28 -16.95
CA ARG A 137 9.67 1.38 -16.16
C ARG A 137 9.84 0.67 -14.82
N VAL A 138 9.37 1.31 -13.75
CA VAL A 138 9.48 0.82 -12.38
C VAL A 138 8.22 1.11 -11.59
N ALA A 139 7.92 0.26 -10.59
CA ALA A 139 6.92 0.56 -9.59
C ALA A 139 7.60 1.31 -8.44
N PHE A 140 7.27 2.59 -8.26
CA PHE A 140 7.76 3.40 -7.15
C PHE A 140 6.81 3.30 -5.96
N LYS A 141 7.28 2.69 -4.87
CA LYS A 141 6.54 2.53 -3.61
C LYS A 141 7.01 3.57 -2.58
N PHE A 142 6.06 4.27 -1.97
CA PHE A 142 6.33 5.34 -1.01
C PHE A 142 5.20 5.48 0.02
N ASN A 143 5.48 6.20 1.12
CA ASN A 143 4.51 6.42 2.17
C ASN A 143 4.40 7.89 2.61
N PRO A 144 3.38 8.62 2.14
CA PRO A 144 3.20 10.05 2.39
C PRO A 144 2.22 10.38 3.54
N LEU A 145 1.58 9.37 4.15
CA LEU A 145 0.53 9.58 5.17
C LEU A 145 1.07 9.92 6.57
N GLY A 146 2.32 9.53 6.88
CA GLY A 146 2.92 9.76 8.19
C GLY A 146 2.39 8.85 9.31
N MET A 147 1.59 7.85 8.97
CA MET A 147 1.14 6.83 9.92
C MET A 147 2.29 5.90 10.29
N ILE A 148 2.63 5.85 11.58
CA ILE A 148 3.76 5.06 12.12
C ILE A 148 3.74 3.62 11.57
N ARG A 149 2.60 2.93 11.67
CA ARG A 149 2.48 1.55 11.17
C ARG A 149 2.87 1.43 9.70
N ARG A 150 2.40 2.33 8.82
CA ARG A 150 2.70 2.22 7.39
C ARG A 150 4.14 2.64 7.06
N LEU A 151 4.74 3.54 7.86
CA LEU A 151 6.18 3.85 7.76
C LEU A 151 7.03 2.62 8.13
N HIS A 152 6.66 1.88 9.18
CA HIS A 152 7.33 0.62 9.53
C HIS A 152 7.18 -0.44 8.43
N MET A 153 5.98 -0.62 7.87
CA MET A 153 5.75 -1.57 6.78
C MET A 153 6.63 -1.26 5.57
N SER A 154 6.67 0.01 5.14
CA SER A 154 7.52 0.45 4.02
C SER A 154 9.01 0.28 4.32
N TRP A 155 9.45 0.55 5.56
CA TRP A 155 10.83 0.36 5.98
C TRP A 155 11.25 -1.12 5.97
N ASN A 156 10.39 -1.99 6.51
CA ASN A 156 10.63 -3.42 6.59
C ASN A 156 10.70 -4.04 5.20
N GLU A 157 9.73 -3.72 4.33
CA GLU A 157 9.71 -4.22 2.95
C GLU A 157 10.96 -3.80 2.17
N MET A 158 11.30 -2.51 2.22
CA MET A 158 12.47 -1.96 1.55
C MET A 158 13.76 -2.67 2.00
N ASN A 159 13.90 -2.88 3.31
CA ASN A 159 15.08 -3.56 3.87
C ASN A 159 15.11 -5.06 3.58
N LEU A 160 13.94 -5.70 3.50
CA LEU A 160 13.81 -7.11 3.20
C LEU A 160 14.15 -7.36 1.72
N LEU A 161 13.46 -6.69 0.80
CA LEU A 161 13.67 -6.86 -0.63
C LEU A 161 15.11 -6.53 -1.06
N SER A 162 15.73 -5.53 -0.42
CA SER A 162 17.14 -5.18 -0.72
C SER A 162 18.16 -6.24 -0.27
N LYS A 163 17.75 -7.20 0.58
CA LYS A 163 18.62 -8.25 1.14
C LYS A 163 18.26 -9.65 0.65
N LEU A 164 17.09 -9.82 0.03
CA LEU A 164 16.69 -11.11 -0.54
C LEU A 164 17.69 -11.53 -1.63
N PRO A 165 18.09 -12.80 -1.67
CA PRO A 165 18.84 -13.32 -2.80
C PRO A 165 17.98 -13.24 -4.07
N PRO A 166 18.58 -13.01 -5.25
CA PRO A 166 17.85 -13.04 -6.51
C PRO A 166 17.10 -14.37 -6.68
N HIS A 167 15.80 -14.29 -6.94
CA HIS A 167 14.93 -15.44 -7.11
C HIS A 167 13.95 -15.19 -8.26
N PRO A 168 13.73 -16.14 -9.19
CA PRO A 168 12.90 -15.91 -10.37
C PRO A 168 11.44 -15.59 -10.02
N ASN A 169 10.93 -16.08 -8.88
CA ASN A 169 9.55 -15.88 -8.45
C ASN A 169 9.37 -14.74 -7.42
N ILE A 170 10.38 -13.90 -7.17
CA ILE A 170 10.27 -12.73 -6.27
C ILE A 170 10.46 -11.47 -7.10
N ILE A 171 9.64 -10.45 -6.82
CA ILE A 171 9.78 -9.14 -7.48
C ILE A 171 11.19 -8.56 -7.27
N PRO A 172 11.92 -8.20 -8.35
CA PRO A 172 13.25 -7.61 -8.19
C PRO A 172 13.21 -6.22 -7.55
N PHE A 173 13.96 -6.06 -6.47
CA PHE A 173 14.32 -4.74 -5.93
C PHE A 173 15.18 -3.98 -6.94
N ASP A 174 14.92 -2.69 -7.11
CA ASP A 174 15.62 -1.85 -8.06
C ASP A 174 16.49 -0.80 -7.34
N ARG A 175 15.88 0.23 -6.74
CA ARG A 175 16.64 1.36 -6.15
C ARG A 175 15.95 1.96 -4.92
N ILE A 176 16.75 2.62 -4.09
CA ILE A 176 16.29 3.54 -3.07
C ILE A 176 16.01 4.90 -3.70
N VAL A 177 14.85 5.49 -3.39
CA VAL A 177 14.47 6.81 -3.88
C VAL A 177 14.80 7.86 -2.84
N LEU A 178 15.59 8.85 -3.24
CA LEU A 178 16.01 9.97 -2.41
C LEU A 178 15.31 11.25 -2.86
N GLU A 179 14.88 12.07 -1.92
CA GLU A 179 14.53 13.46 -2.26
C GLU A 179 15.77 14.31 -2.55
N ASP A 180 15.59 15.33 -3.37
CA ASP A 180 16.66 16.07 -4.04
C ASP A 180 17.45 17.04 -3.16
N VAL A 181 16.91 17.45 -2.01
CA VAL A 181 17.45 18.56 -1.20
C VAL A 181 18.37 18.05 -0.09
N GLN A 182 17.93 17.06 0.68
CA GLN A 182 18.66 16.54 1.85
C GLN A 182 18.99 15.05 1.73
N SER A 183 18.79 14.45 0.54
CA SER A 183 19.03 13.05 0.25
C SER A 183 18.36 12.10 1.25
N ARG A 184 17.14 12.45 1.67
CA ARG A 184 16.33 11.62 2.56
C ARG A 184 15.65 10.51 1.78
N VAL A 185 15.58 9.32 2.40
CA VAL A 185 14.91 8.15 1.85
C VAL A 185 13.40 8.36 1.92
N ILE A 186 12.76 8.47 0.76
CA ILE A 186 11.31 8.71 0.64
C ILE A 186 10.53 7.48 0.13
N GLY A 187 11.25 6.45 -0.33
CA GLY A 187 10.67 5.21 -0.83
C GLY A 187 11.69 4.38 -1.60
N PHE A 188 11.21 3.44 -2.40
CA PHE A 188 12.04 2.56 -3.22
C PHE A 188 11.31 2.14 -4.50
N THR A 189 12.05 1.64 -5.47
CA THR A 189 11.53 1.11 -6.73
C THR A 189 11.71 -0.40 -6.81
N THR A 190 10.78 -1.05 -7.51
CA THR A 190 10.91 -2.45 -7.98
C THR A 190 10.74 -2.51 -9.49
N LYS A 191 11.19 -3.61 -10.12
CA LYS A 191 10.92 -3.87 -11.55
C LYS A 191 9.40 -3.82 -11.78
N TYR A 192 8.95 -3.09 -12.79
CA TYR A 192 7.55 -3.15 -13.21
C TYR A 192 7.32 -4.38 -14.08
N ILE A 193 6.39 -5.24 -13.68
CA ILE A 193 5.93 -6.37 -14.49
C ILE A 193 4.58 -6.00 -15.12
N PRO A 194 4.47 -5.95 -16.46
CA PRO A 194 3.21 -5.61 -17.11
C PRO A 194 2.25 -6.81 -17.11
N GLY A 195 0.96 -6.54 -17.31
CA GLY A 195 -0.09 -7.57 -17.40
C GLY A 195 -1.06 -7.62 -16.23
N GLY A 196 -0.78 -6.85 -15.16
CA GLY A 196 -1.64 -6.79 -13.98
C GLY A 196 -1.49 -8.01 -13.06
N THR A 197 -2.31 -8.04 -12.02
CA THR A 197 -2.30 -9.11 -11.01
C THR A 197 -3.13 -10.30 -11.47
N LEU A 198 -2.99 -11.44 -10.78
CA LEU A 198 -3.86 -12.60 -11.03
C LEU A 198 -5.30 -12.38 -10.59
N ALA A 199 -5.57 -11.39 -9.71
CA ALA A 199 -6.92 -10.97 -9.36
C ALA A 199 -7.62 -10.28 -10.55
N ASP A 200 -6.88 -9.51 -11.34
CA ASP A 200 -7.41 -8.78 -12.51
C ASP A 200 -7.29 -9.57 -13.82
N ALA A 201 -6.68 -10.76 -13.76
CA ALA A 201 -6.38 -11.54 -14.93
C ALA A 201 -7.67 -12.05 -15.60
N ASN A 202 -7.70 -11.98 -16.94
CA ASN A 202 -8.80 -12.51 -17.73
C ASN A 202 -9.11 -13.97 -17.32
N PRO A 203 -10.36 -14.31 -16.95
CA PRO A 203 -10.74 -15.67 -16.57
C PRO A 203 -10.46 -16.74 -17.65
N LYS A 204 -10.35 -16.32 -18.92
CA LYS A 204 -9.94 -17.17 -20.05
C LYS A 204 -8.45 -17.44 -20.15
N ARG A 205 -7.60 -16.75 -19.37
CA ARG A 205 -6.18 -17.11 -19.25
C ARG A 205 -6.11 -18.31 -18.31
N PRO A 206 -5.70 -19.50 -18.80
CA PRO A 206 -5.66 -20.67 -17.94
C PRO A 206 -4.72 -20.45 -16.77
N PHE A 207 -5.16 -20.75 -15.56
CA PHE A 207 -4.26 -20.82 -14.42
C PHE A 207 -3.44 -22.12 -14.53
N ARG A 208 -2.11 -21.98 -14.46
CA ARG A 208 -1.21 -23.09 -14.75
C ARG A 208 -0.84 -23.87 -13.51
N PHE A 209 -0.78 -25.19 -13.62
CA PHE A 209 -0.32 -26.05 -12.54
C PHE A 209 1.13 -25.74 -12.14
N GLU A 210 1.95 -25.33 -13.11
CA GLU A 210 3.33 -24.90 -12.82
C GLU A 210 3.40 -23.67 -11.92
N TRP A 211 2.47 -22.72 -12.06
CA TRP A 211 2.44 -21.54 -11.19
C TRP A 211 2.14 -21.91 -9.73
N LEU A 212 1.28 -22.90 -9.48
CA LEU A 212 1.07 -23.42 -8.14
C LEU A 212 2.36 -24.06 -7.57
N ARG A 213 3.07 -24.85 -8.40
CA ARG A 213 4.34 -25.46 -7.98
C ARG A 213 5.37 -24.39 -7.63
N GLN A 214 5.57 -23.40 -8.49
CA GLN A 214 6.48 -22.28 -8.26
C GLN A 214 6.13 -21.52 -6.97
N LEU A 215 4.84 -21.23 -6.75
CA LEU A 215 4.40 -20.56 -5.53
C LEU A 215 4.70 -21.38 -4.27
N THR A 216 4.38 -22.69 -4.27
CA THR A 216 4.68 -23.56 -3.11
C THR A 216 6.18 -23.70 -2.84
N GLN A 217 7.00 -23.79 -3.89
CA GLN A 217 8.47 -23.82 -3.78
C GLN A 217 9.02 -22.51 -3.21
N LEU A 218 8.50 -21.37 -3.67
CA LEU A 218 8.87 -20.07 -3.15
C LEU A 218 8.49 -19.93 -1.67
N VAL A 219 7.29 -20.39 -1.29
CA VAL A 219 6.84 -20.37 0.10
C VAL A 219 7.73 -21.23 1.00
N ASP A 220 8.14 -22.41 0.54
CA ASP A 220 9.10 -23.24 1.27
C ASP A 220 10.46 -22.54 1.38
N PHE A 221 10.95 -21.93 0.30
CA PHE A 221 12.21 -21.17 0.31
C PHE A 221 12.18 -20.03 1.34
N LEU A 222 11.12 -19.20 1.31
CA LEU A 222 10.96 -18.08 2.24
C LEU A 222 10.85 -18.57 3.69
N ASN A 223 9.93 -19.51 3.97
CA ASN A 223 9.64 -19.90 5.34
C ASN A 223 10.69 -20.83 5.94
N LEU A 224 11.16 -21.83 5.18
CA LEU A 224 12.01 -22.91 5.69
C LEU A 224 13.49 -22.60 5.55
N GLU A 225 13.91 -21.81 4.55
CA GLU A 225 15.32 -21.46 4.36
C GLU A 225 15.66 -20.08 4.92
N LEU A 226 14.83 -19.07 4.64
CA LEU A 226 15.12 -17.67 4.99
C LEU A 226 14.43 -17.18 6.27
N GLY A 227 13.50 -17.96 6.83
CA GLY A 227 12.77 -17.57 8.04
C GLY A 227 11.93 -16.31 7.85
N ILE A 228 11.37 -16.13 6.64
CA ILE A 228 10.49 -15.04 6.24
C ILE A 228 9.11 -15.60 5.94
N MET A 229 8.08 -14.97 6.50
CA MET A 229 6.69 -15.28 6.20
C MET A 229 6.06 -14.06 5.52
N HIS A 230 5.46 -14.23 4.35
CA HIS A 230 4.88 -13.11 3.59
C HIS A 230 3.60 -12.57 4.24
N GLN A 231 2.76 -13.45 4.81
CA GLN A 231 1.53 -13.13 5.55
C GLN A 231 0.40 -12.48 4.73
N ASP A 232 0.53 -12.39 3.41
CA ASP A 232 -0.48 -11.79 2.52
C ASP A 232 -0.43 -12.39 1.10
N ILE A 233 -0.19 -13.70 1.00
CA ILE A 233 -0.28 -14.41 -0.28
C ILE A 233 -1.75 -14.40 -0.70
N ALA A 234 -2.02 -13.75 -1.83
CA ALA A 234 -3.35 -13.56 -2.40
C ALA A 234 -3.22 -13.28 -3.91
N PRO A 235 -4.29 -13.47 -4.72
CA PRO A 235 -4.22 -13.25 -6.17
C PRO A 235 -3.79 -11.83 -6.56
N ARG A 236 -4.15 -10.83 -5.76
CA ARG A 236 -3.74 -9.42 -5.93
C ARG A 236 -2.22 -9.19 -5.75
N ASN A 237 -1.53 -10.11 -5.09
CA ASN A 237 -0.08 -10.03 -4.82
C ASN A 237 0.73 -11.00 -5.70
N LEU A 238 0.11 -11.52 -6.77
CA LEU A 238 0.73 -12.42 -7.73
C LEU A 238 0.67 -11.81 -9.13
N LEU A 239 1.83 -11.75 -9.79
CA LEU A 239 1.98 -11.34 -11.18
C LEU A 239 2.43 -12.55 -12.01
N VAL A 240 2.36 -12.42 -13.33
CA VAL A 240 3.03 -13.37 -14.23
C VAL A 240 3.96 -12.58 -15.13
N ASP A 241 5.25 -12.89 -15.11
CA ASP A 241 6.22 -12.25 -16.00
C ASP A 241 5.90 -12.69 -17.44
N PRO A 242 5.57 -11.76 -18.37
CA PRO A 242 5.23 -12.14 -19.74
C PRO A 242 6.41 -12.70 -20.54
N GLU A 243 7.66 -12.46 -20.10
CA GLU A 243 8.85 -12.94 -20.80
C GLU A 243 9.15 -14.40 -20.46
N THR A 244 9.00 -14.78 -19.19
CA THR A 244 9.31 -16.15 -18.72
C THR A 244 8.08 -17.01 -18.49
N ASP A 245 6.89 -16.39 -18.41
CA ASP A 245 5.63 -17.00 -18.00
C ASP A 245 5.68 -17.63 -16.59
N ASP A 246 6.55 -17.09 -15.73
CA ASP A 246 6.69 -17.48 -14.32
C ASP A 246 5.81 -16.62 -13.41
N ILE A 247 5.33 -17.22 -12.32
CA ILE A 247 4.63 -16.47 -11.28
C ILE A 247 5.62 -15.64 -10.45
N ILE A 248 5.27 -14.39 -10.15
CA ILE A 248 6.06 -13.48 -9.31
C ILE A 248 5.23 -13.08 -8.10
N LEU A 249 5.78 -13.29 -6.90
CA LEU A 249 5.25 -12.76 -5.65
C LEU A 249 5.82 -11.36 -5.39
N PHE A 250 4.95 -10.43 -5.01
CA PHE A 250 5.31 -9.07 -4.64
C PHE A 250 4.50 -8.60 -3.43
N ASP A 251 4.83 -7.40 -2.94
CA ASP A 251 4.18 -6.73 -1.80
C ASP A 251 4.47 -7.37 -0.44
N PHE A 252 5.73 -7.27 -0.01
CA PHE A 252 6.21 -7.83 1.25
C PHE A 252 6.02 -6.87 2.44
N ASP A 253 5.05 -5.95 2.36
CA ASP A 253 4.79 -4.91 3.37
C ASP A 253 4.31 -5.47 4.71
N ARG A 254 3.77 -6.70 4.71
CA ARG A 254 3.35 -7.48 5.87
C ARG A 254 4.31 -8.59 6.25
N ALA A 255 5.47 -8.70 5.61
CA ALA A 255 6.38 -9.80 5.88
C ALA A 255 6.84 -9.81 7.35
N ALA A 256 6.83 -10.99 7.96
CA ALA A 256 7.42 -11.23 9.27
C ALA A 256 8.86 -11.74 9.15
N ASN A 257 9.63 -11.45 10.19
CA ASN A 257 10.98 -11.97 10.39
C ASN A 257 11.06 -12.67 11.75
N GLY A 258 11.04 -13.99 11.72
CA GLY A 258 10.84 -14.79 12.93
C GLY A 258 9.58 -14.34 13.69
N LYS A 259 9.73 -13.97 14.96
CA LYS A 259 8.60 -13.55 15.80
C LYS A 259 8.17 -12.10 15.56
N GLU A 260 9.03 -11.28 14.96
CA GLU A 260 8.73 -9.88 14.74
C GLU A 260 7.80 -9.73 13.55
N GLY A 261 6.71 -8.98 13.73
CA GLY A 261 5.67 -8.80 12.69
C GLY A 261 4.78 -10.01 12.46
N LEU A 262 5.04 -11.15 13.10
CA LEU A 262 4.24 -12.37 12.97
C LEU A 262 2.84 -12.14 13.56
N MET A 263 1.82 -12.29 12.73
CA MET A 263 0.42 -12.12 13.07
C MET A 263 -0.27 -13.48 13.23
N ASP A 264 -1.09 -13.60 14.27
CA ASP A 264 -1.85 -14.82 14.52
C ASP A 264 -2.82 -15.10 13.35
N GLY A 265 -2.84 -16.33 12.83
CA GLY A 265 -3.68 -16.71 11.68
C GLY A 265 -3.22 -16.20 10.30
N ARG A 266 -1.98 -15.69 10.14
CA ARG A 266 -1.42 -15.29 8.83
C ARG A 266 -0.23 -16.13 8.39
N ASP A 267 -0.37 -17.45 8.38
CA ASP A 267 0.66 -18.30 7.80
C ASP A 267 0.55 -18.41 6.27
N ASP A 268 1.69 -18.53 5.60
CA ASP A 268 1.76 -18.59 4.14
C ASP A 268 1.15 -19.87 3.56
N VAL A 269 1.10 -20.96 4.31
CA VAL A 269 0.49 -22.22 3.87
C VAL A 269 -1.01 -22.02 3.70
N SER A 270 -1.68 -21.48 4.71
CA SER A 270 -3.08 -21.05 4.64
C SER A 270 -3.28 -20.02 3.51
N GLY A 271 -2.37 -19.06 3.38
CA GLY A 271 -2.38 -18.08 2.28
C GLY A 271 -2.44 -18.71 0.90
N VAL A 272 -1.60 -19.72 0.61
CA VAL A 272 -1.62 -20.46 -0.66
C VAL A 272 -2.94 -21.21 -0.86
N VAL A 273 -3.47 -21.84 0.19
CA VAL A 273 -4.73 -22.58 0.11
C VAL A 273 -5.90 -21.66 -0.26
N PHE A 274 -6.04 -20.53 0.42
CA PHE A 274 -7.09 -19.54 0.13
C PHE A 274 -6.88 -18.89 -1.24
N THR A 275 -5.63 -18.60 -1.62
CA THR A 275 -5.29 -18.05 -2.94
C THR A 275 -5.73 -18.98 -4.07
N LEU A 276 -5.42 -20.28 -3.96
CA LEU A 276 -5.81 -21.23 -5.00
C LEU A 276 -7.33 -21.38 -5.07
N HIS A 277 -8.01 -21.40 -3.92
CA HIS A 277 -9.47 -21.41 -3.89
C HIS A 277 -10.04 -20.19 -4.63
N GLU A 278 -9.63 -18.98 -4.25
CA GLU A 278 -10.10 -17.72 -4.84
C GLU A 278 -9.86 -17.68 -6.37
N ILE A 279 -8.69 -18.12 -6.85
CA ILE A 279 -8.38 -18.16 -8.29
C ILE A 279 -9.29 -19.13 -9.05
N VAL A 280 -9.57 -20.30 -8.48
CA VAL A 280 -10.33 -21.35 -9.15
C VAL A 280 -11.83 -21.05 -9.13
N THR A 281 -12.36 -20.59 -8.00
CA THR A 281 -13.79 -20.42 -7.78
C THR A 281 -14.27 -19.00 -8.04
N ASN A 282 -13.35 -18.02 -8.11
CA ASN A 282 -13.66 -16.60 -8.12
C ASN A 282 -14.49 -16.17 -6.89
N ASP A 283 -14.46 -16.96 -5.82
CA ASP A 283 -15.15 -16.67 -4.57
C ASP A 283 -14.23 -15.90 -3.61
N THR A 284 -14.53 -14.63 -3.44
CA THR A 284 -13.82 -13.72 -2.54
C THR A 284 -14.44 -13.64 -1.14
N HIS A 285 -15.48 -14.43 -0.82
CA HIS A 285 -16.17 -14.36 0.47
C HIS A 285 -15.19 -14.49 1.65
N PHE A 286 -14.27 -15.45 1.57
CA PHE A 286 -13.28 -15.71 2.62
C PHE A 286 -12.29 -14.55 2.82
N THR A 287 -12.12 -13.65 1.85
CA THR A 287 -11.22 -12.49 1.99
C THR A 287 -11.73 -11.46 2.98
N SER A 288 -13.06 -11.39 3.20
CA SER A 288 -13.70 -10.53 4.19
C SER A 288 -13.65 -11.09 5.62
N ILE A 289 -13.39 -12.39 5.78
CA ILE A 289 -13.32 -13.03 7.10
C ILE A 289 -12.01 -12.60 7.76
N PRO A 290 -12.00 -12.16 9.03
CA PRO A 290 -10.77 -11.82 9.71
C PRO A 290 -9.79 -13.00 9.75
N HIS A 291 -8.51 -12.72 9.57
CA HIS A 291 -7.49 -13.77 9.41
C HIS A 291 -7.34 -14.68 10.65
N TRP A 292 -7.58 -14.16 11.86
CA TRP A 292 -7.61 -14.95 13.09
C TRP A 292 -8.82 -15.90 13.20
N ASP A 293 -9.86 -15.69 12.39
CA ASP A 293 -11.06 -16.55 12.33
C ASP A 293 -11.01 -17.54 11.15
N ARG A 294 -9.97 -17.48 10.31
CA ARG A 294 -9.82 -18.37 9.15
C ARG A 294 -9.18 -19.70 9.56
N ASN A 295 -9.70 -20.77 8.97
CA ASN A 295 -9.10 -22.10 9.02
C ASN A 295 -9.10 -22.68 7.59
N ILE A 296 -8.02 -23.37 7.21
CA ILE A 296 -7.89 -24.09 5.94
C ILE A 296 -9.05 -25.06 5.69
N ASP A 297 -9.64 -25.64 6.74
CA ASP A 297 -10.77 -26.57 6.64
C ASP A 297 -12.00 -25.93 5.98
N MET A 298 -12.16 -24.60 6.09
CA MET A 298 -13.28 -23.86 5.51
C MET A 298 -13.34 -24.00 3.99
N VAL A 299 -12.17 -24.14 3.34
CA VAL A 299 -12.06 -24.29 1.88
C VAL A 299 -11.62 -25.70 1.49
N GLN A 300 -10.87 -26.42 2.33
CA GLN A 300 -10.43 -27.76 1.99
C GLN A 300 -11.55 -28.81 2.07
N SER A 301 -12.53 -28.64 2.97
CA SER A 301 -13.61 -29.62 3.18
C SER A 301 -14.78 -29.51 2.19
N ILE A 302 -14.82 -28.47 1.38
CA ILE A 302 -15.90 -28.21 0.42
C ILE A 302 -15.50 -28.57 -1.03
N GLU A 303 -16.50 -28.81 -1.86
CA GLU A 303 -16.33 -28.97 -3.31
C GLU A 303 -16.10 -27.60 -3.97
N TRP A 304 -15.16 -27.53 -4.92
CA TRP A 304 -14.80 -26.29 -5.61
C TRP A 304 -15.48 -26.23 -6.97
N ALA A 305 -16.41 -25.29 -7.13
CA ALA A 305 -16.95 -24.96 -8.44
C ALA A 305 -15.87 -24.25 -9.28
N CYS A 306 -15.41 -24.90 -10.34
CA CYS A 306 -14.37 -24.34 -11.20
C CYS A 306 -14.97 -23.26 -12.11
N HIS A 307 -14.59 -22.00 -11.89
CA HIS A 307 -15.04 -20.83 -12.62
C HIS A 307 -13.94 -20.18 -13.47
N ARG A 308 -12.79 -20.85 -13.60
CA ARG A 308 -11.62 -20.40 -14.35
C ARG A 308 -11.08 -21.52 -15.24
N GLU A 309 -10.51 -21.16 -16.38
CA GLU A 309 -9.78 -22.14 -17.19
C GLU A 309 -8.52 -22.62 -16.45
N LEU A 310 -8.25 -23.92 -16.48
CA LEU A 310 -7.05 -24.54 -15.91
C LEU A 310 -6.30 -25.30 -17.01
N ASP A 311 -4.96 -25.35 -16.93
CA ASP A 311 -4.15 -26.12 -17.88
C ASP A 311 -4.09 -27.63 -17.56
N SER A 312 -4.78 -28.07 -16.50
CA SER A 312 -4.83 -29.44 -16.00
C SER A 312 -6.11 -29.65 -15.18
N ASP A 313 -6.46 -30.91 -14.92
CA ASP A 313 -7.64 -31.25 -14.11
C ASP A 313 -7.55 -30.70 -12.69
N MET A 314 -8.68 -30.22 -12.16
CA MET A 314 -8.80 -29.69 -10.80
C MET A 314 -8.29 -30.68 -9.72
N SER A 315 -8.46 -31.98 -9.96
CA SER A 315 -7.97 -33.05 -9.07
C SER A 315 -6.46 -33.02 -8.92
N LYS A 316 -5.72 -32.67 -9.98
CA LYS A 316 -4.25 -32.56 -9.96
C LYS A 316 -3.80 -31.42 -9.05
N PHE A 317 -4.45 -30.26 -9.15
CA PHE A 317 -4.21 -29.11 -8.27
C PHE A 317 -4.52 -29.46 -6.81
N ARG A 318 -5.69 -30.06 -6.54
CA ARG A 318 -6.12 -30.44 -5.19
C ARG A 318 -5.20 -31.48 -4.55
N ASN A 319 -4.83 -32.53 -5.28
CA ASN A 319 -3.96 -33.58 -4.76
C ASN A 319 -2.58 -33.03 -4.39
N PHE A 320 -1.98 -32.24 -5.29
CA PHE A 320 -0.70 -31.59 -5.03
C PHE A 320 -0.76 -30.65 -3.80
N LEU A 321 -1.78 -29.80 -3.73
CA LEU A 321 -1.95 -28.88 -2.61
C LEU A 321 -2.10 -29.64 -1.28
N ASN A 322 -2.93 -30.70 -1.24
CA ASN A 322 -3.15 -31.49 -0.04
C ASN A 322 -1.88 -32.20 0.42
N GLU A 323 -1.10 -32.79 -0.49
CA GLU A 323 0.19 -33.42 -0.18
C GLU A 323 1.20 -32.40 0.36
N TRP A 324 1.26 -31.22 -0.25
CA TRP A 324 2.13 -30.14 0.21
C TRP A 324 1.70 -29.63 1.60
N VAL A 325 0.42 -29.37 1.83
CA VAL A 325 -0.07 -28.94 3.16
C VAL A 325 0.21 -30.00 4.23
N ALA A 326 -0.05 -31.27 3.96
CA ALA A 326 0.11 -32.37 4.93
C ALA A 326 1.55 -32.50 5.46
N THR A 327 2.54 -32.07 4.69
CA THR A 327 3.96 -32.15 5.07
C THR A 327 4.46 -30.92 5.82
N ARG A 328 3.62 -29.88 5.96
CA ARG A 328 3.90 -28.61 6.65
C ARG A 328 3.05 -28.38 7.90
N THR A 329 2.20 -29.32 8.30
CA THR A 329 1.39 -29.20 9.54
C THR A 329 2.18 -29.46 10.82
N ASP A 330 3.13 -30.41 10.81
CA ASP A 330 3.93 -30.73 12.00
C ASP A 330 5.07 -29.73 12.20
N ARG A 331 5.09 -29.07 13.36
CA ARG A 331 6.14 -28.14 13.82
C ARG A 331 6.45 -26.99 12.84
N ALA A 332 5.46 -26.53 12.08
CA ALA A 332 5.61 -25.46 11.09
C ALA A 332 6.33 -24.22 11.65
N ILE A 333 5.85 -23.72 12.80
CA ILE A 333 6.41 -22.55 13.48
C ILE A 333 7.83 -22.81 13.99
N GLU A 334 8.11 -24.01 14.52
CA GLU A 334 9.46 -24.36 14.98
C GLU A 334 10.45 -24.36 13.81
N ARG A 335 10.07 -24.91 12.65
CA ARG A 335 10.93 -24.92 11.46
C ARG A 335 11.19 -23.50 10.95
N TYR A 336 10.14 -22.69 10.84
CA TYR A 336 10.24 -21.29 10.43
C TYR A 336 11.17 -20.47 11.34
N LEU A 337 11.00 -20.59 12.67
CA LEU A 337 11.82 -19.84 13.62
C LEU A 337 13.29 -20.29 13.65
N ASN A 338 13.58 -21.50 13.19
CA ASN A 338 14.93 -22.09 13.15
C ASN A 338 15.49 -22.21 11.72
N ALA A 339 14.98 -21.42 10.76
CA ALA A 339 15.46 -21.43 9.38
C ALA A 339 16.99 -21.17 9.31
N PRO A 340 17.74 -21.96 8.52
CA PRO A 340 19.21 -21.98 8.55
C PRO A 340 19.86 -20.70 8.02
N ASN A 341 19.22 -20.02 7.05
CA ASN A 341 19.77 -18.85 6.37
C ASN A 341 18.95 -17.60 6.69
N ARG A 342 18.53 -17.47 7.95
CA ARG A 342 17.59 -16.42 8.37
C ARG A 342 18.10 -15.01 8.03
N ILE A 343 17.27 -14.25 7.32
CA ILE A 343 17.54 -12.85 6.99
C ILE A 343 16.99 -11.96 8.10
N THR A 344 17.75 -10.92 8.47
CA THR A 344 17.31 -9.90 9.43
C THR A 344 17.51 -8.49 8.89
N TRP A 345 16.77 -7.54 9.47
CA TRP A 345 16.88 -6.12 9.17
C TRP A 345 16.68 -5.29 10.44
N PRO A 346 17.20 -4.05 10.48
CA PRO A 346 17.08 -3.19 11.64
C PRO A 346 15.68 -2.58 11.77
N ASP A 347 15.31 -2.23 12.99
CA ASP A 347 14.17 -1.38 13.29
C ASP A 347 14.25 -0.04 12.56
N LEU A 348 13.09 0.58 12.30
CA LEU A 348 13.02 1.95 11.76
C LEU A 348 13.62 2.95 12.76
N PRO A 349 14.72 3.64 12.43
CA PRO A 349 15.33 4.63 13.32
C PRO A 349 14.40 5.82 13.59
N THR A 350 14.53 6.43 14.77
CA THR A 350 13.85 7.70 15.04
C THR A 350 14.51 8.82 14.23
N PRO A 351 13.74 9.59 13.44
CA PRO A 351 14.29 10.69 12.65
C PRO A 351 14.94 11.77 13.52
N PRO A 352 16.11 12.32 13.16
CA PRO A 352 16.76 13.39 13.93
C PRO A 352 15.87 14.61 14.13
N ASP A 353 15.03 14.92 13.13
CA ASP A 353 14.06 16.00 13.20
C ASP A 353 13.16 15.88 14.42
N TYR A 354 12.80 14.66 14.83
CA TYR A 354 11.86 14.43 15.92
C TYR A 354 12.41 14.89 17.27
N TYR A 355 13.73 15.08 17.42
CA TYR A 355 14.32 15.66 18.63
C TYR A 355 14.16 17.19 18.75
N VAL A 356 13.71 17.88 17.71
CA VAL A 356 13.44 19.33 17.77
C VAL A 356 12.21 19.59 18.67
N PRO A 357 12.36 20.35 19.78
CA PRO A 357 11.25 20.63 20.68
C PRO A 357 10.27 21.64 20.08
N PHE A 358 8.98 21.43 20.32
CA PHE A 358 7.92 22.36 19.96
C PHE A 358 6.90 22.51 21.09
N GLU A 359 6.21 23.64 21.11
CA GLU A 359 5.15 23.92 22.08
C GLU A 359 3.85 23.26 21.60
N LEU A 360 3.29 22.37 22.41
CA LEU A 360 2.02 21.68 22.12
C LEU A 360 0.82 22.50 22.58
N GLY A 361 1.03 23.43 23.51
CA GLY A 361 0.03 24.30 24.12
C GLY A 361 0.50 24.78 25.49
N SER A 362 -0.41 25.28 26.31
CA SER A 362 -0.09 25.74 27.67
C SER A 362 -0.96 25.05 28.73
N ILE A 363 -0.35 24.62 29.83
CA ILE A 363 -1.07 24.14 31.03
C ILE A 363 -0.87 25.18 32.13
N GLU A 364 -1.96 25.71 32.69
CA GLU A 364 -1.93 26.76 33.73
C GLU A 364 -1.09 27.99 33.33
N GLY A 365 -1.12 28.36 32.04
CA GLY A 365 -0.35 29.49 31.49
C GLY A 365 1.15 29.21 31.27
N LYS A 366 1.63 27.98 31.51
CA LYS A 366 3.01 27.58 31.21
C LYS A 366 3.08 26.78 29.90
N PRO A 367 4.02 27.12 28.99
CA PRO A 367 4.25 26.35 27.77
C PRO A 367 4.58 24.88 28.06
N MET A 368 3.88 23.97 27.40
CA MET A 368 4.14 22.54 27.40
C MET A 368 4.95 22.18 26.16
N TRP A 369 6.18 21.72 26.38
CA TRP A 369 7.11 21.35 25.31
C TRP A 369 7.11 19.84 25.07
N ARG A 370 7.21 19.44 23.80
CA ARG A 370 7.28 18.04 23.38
C ARG A 370 8.25 17.84 22.21
N THR A 371 8.75 16.63 22.06
CA THR A 371 9.48 16.11 20.89
C THR A 371 8.68 14.97 20.23
N GLY A 372 9.00 14.62 18.98
CA GLY A 372 8.31 13.57 18.23
C GLY A 372 7.36 14.08 17.14
N GLY A 373 6.36 13.27 16.82
CA GLY A 373 5.36 13.57 15.79
C GLY A 373 4.59 14.86 16.05
N ARG A 374 4.30 15.59 14.97
CA ARG A 374 3.65 16.91 14.95
C ARG A 374 3.07 17.20 13.57
N SER A 375 2.27 18.24 13.45
CA SER A 375 1.80 18.71 12.14
C SER A 375 2.94 19.30 11.33
N ARG A 376 2.80 19.24 10.01
CA ARG A 376 3.69 19.87 9.04
C ARG A 376 3.81 21.37 9.29
N ARG A 377 2.71 22.03 9.66
CA ARG A 377 2.69 23.46 10.00
C ARG A 377 3.64 23.78 11.16
N ILE A 378 3.58 23.02 12.25
CA ILE A 378 4.50 23.19 13.39
C ILE A 378 5.95 22.98 12.95
N ALA A 379 6.22 21.94 12.16
CA ALA A 379 7.57 21.68 11.65
C ALA A 379 8.12 22.85 10.81
N LEU A 380 7.31 23.41 9.92
CA LEU A 380 7.67 24.59 9.12
C LEU A 380 7.93 25.83 9.98
N GLN A 381 7.11 26.09 11.01
CA GLN A 381 7.32 27.17 11.97
C GLN A 381 8.65 27.03 12.73
N LYS A 382 9.14 25.80 12.90
CA LYS A 382 10.46 25.50 13.48
C LYS A 382 11.59 25.50 12.45
N GLY A 383 11.33 25.90 11.20
CA GLY A 383 12.31 25.94 10.13
C GLY A 383 12.75 24.56 9.63
N GLN A 384 11.99 23.51 9.93
CA GLN A 384 12.30 22.16 9.47
C GLN A 384 11.93 21.99 8.00
N TYR A 385 12.79 21.31 7.25
CA TYR A 385 12.51 20.93 5.87
C TYR A 385 11.36 19.92 5.82
N CYS A 386 10.35 20.21 5.02
CA CYS A 386 9.21 19.33 4.80
C CYS A 386 9.11 18.99 3.31
N PHE A 387 9.30 17.72 2.97
CA PHE A 387 9.08 17.24 1.61
C PHE A 387 7.59 17.38 1.23
N ARG A 388 7.31 17.82 0.00
CA ARG A 388 5.96 18.11 -0.49
C ARG A 388 5.55 17.05 -1.51
N TRP A 389 4.57 16.24 -1.14
CA TRP A 389 4.02 15.18 -1.99
C TRP A 389 2.90 15.68 -2.90
N GLU A 390 2.29 16.83 -2.58
CA GLU A 390 1.08 17.28 -3.26
C GLU A 390 1.28 17.38 -4.78
N ARG A 391 0.33 16.81 -5.52
CA ARG A 391 0.37 16.73 -6.98
C ARG A 391 -1.01 16.97 -7.59
N PRO A 392 -1.08 17.37 -8.88
CA PRO A 392 -2.36 17.52 -9.57
C PRO A 392 -3.13 16.18 -9.67
N PRO A 393 -4.46 16.22 -9.78
CA PRO A 393 -5.25 15.01 -9.98
C PRO A 393 -4.97 14.35 -11.33
N GLN A 394 -5.04 13.02 -11.38
CA GLN A 394 -4.65 12.23 -12.54
C GLN A 394 -5.54 12.52 -13.76
N SER A 395 -6.82 12.84 -13.54
CA SER A 395 -7.74 13.24 -14.60
C SER A 395 -7.24 14.45 -15.42
N ARG A 396 -6.42 15.33 -14.82
CA ARG A 396 -5.79 16.45 -15.54
C ARG A 396 -4.56 16.04 -16.35
N LEU A 397 -3.88 14.95 -15.99
CA LEU A 397 -2.77 14.39 -16.78
C LEU A 397 -3.29 13.77 -18.08
N LEU A 398 -4.39 13.01 -18.01
CA LEU A 398 -5.02 12.39 -19.17
C LEU A 398 -5.55 13.41 -20.18
N LYS A 399 -6.15 14.51 -19.70
CA LYS A 399 -6.60 15.61 -20.57
C LYS A 399 -5.45 16.31 -21.29
N LYS A 400 -4.29 16.47 -20.64
CA LYS A 400 -3.10 17.04 -21.27
C LYS A 400 -2.53 16.11 -22.34
N ALA A 401 -2.49 14.80 -22.09
CA ALA A 401 -2.04 13.80 -23.07
C ALA A 401 -2.97 13.76 -24.30
N GLN A 402 -4.29 13.78 -24.10
CA GLN A 402 -5.27 13.85 -25.19
C GLN A 402 -5.17 15.15 -26.00
N ASN A 403 -4.93 16.29 -25.35
CA ASN A 403 -4.80 17.59 -26.01
C ASN A 403 -3.43 17.83 -26.67
N SER A 404 -2.44 16.95 -26.42
CA SER A 404 -1.13 17.01 -27.08
C SER A 404 -1.03 16.04 -28.27
N ILE A 405 -2.07 15.23 -28.52
CA ILE A 405 -2.25 14.51 -29.78
C ILE A 405 -2.77 15.52 -30.81
N ILE A 406 -1.89 15.97 -31.69
CA ILE A 406 -2.25 16.73 -32.89
C ILE A 406 -3.23 15.86 -33.71
N PRO A 407 -4.38 16.39 -34.18
CA PRO A 407 -5.29 15.63 -35.03
C PRO A 407 -4.62 15.40 -36.39
N GLY A 408 -4.01 14.22 -36.58
CA GLY A 408 -3.26 13.97 -37.80
C GLY A 408 -2.68 12.58 -38.03
N GLU A 409 -2.83 11.60 -37.13
CA GLU A 409 -2.47 10.20 -37.45
C GLU A 409 -3.51 9.25 -36.86
N ALA A 410 -4.48 8.91 -37.69
CA ALA A 410 -5.34 7.75 -37.46
C ALA A 410 -4.50 6.49 -37.66
N PHE A 411 -4.28 5.73 -36.59
CA PHE A 411 -3.87 4.34 -36.72
C PHE A 411 -5.05 3.55 -37.30
N GLU A 412 -5.00 3.26 -38.60
CA GLU A 412 -5.79 2.19 -39.19
C GLU A 412 -5.34 0.86 -38.58
N THR A 413 -6.23 0.25 -37.79
CA THR A 413 -6.11 -1.14 -37.38
C THR A 413 -6.46 -2.07 -38.54
N ARG A 414 -5.51 -2.94 -38.91
CA ARG A 414 -5.76 -4.23 -39.52
C ARG A 414 -5.08 -5.31 -38.70
#